data_AF-A0A4Y2HYG6-F1
#
_entry.id   AF-A0A4Y2HYG6-F1
#
_cell.length_a   1.000
_cell.length_b   1.000
_cell.length_c   1.000
_cell.angle_alpha   90.00
_cell.angle_beta   90.00
_cell.angle_gamma   90.00
#
_symmetry.space_group_name_H-M   'P 1'
#
loop_
_entity.id
_entity.type
_entity.pdbx_description
1 polymer ?
#
loop_
_entity_poly.entity_id
_entity_poly.type
_entity_poly.pdbx_seq_one_letter_code
_entity_poly.pdbx_strand_id
1 'polypeptide(L)'
;MSRLVQPDCSENVDGEAVEQWIKGDSTLECCEVLSDDDIVPRVTCGSEETRNFEECPESDEENLVTHQKLSHGDALVHTEALLNYLGPEDESTPAEKMILRNLRSIIRRRVNEKQKQTSNLSFFTKQ
;
A
#
# COMPACT_ATOMS: atom_id res chain seq x y z
N MET A 1 16.05 6.42 -41.77
CA MET A 1 15.00 5.43 -41.46
C MET A 1 15.63 4.33 -40.63
N SER A 2 15.55 4.42 -39.31
CA SER A 2 16.13 3.40 -38.42
C SER A 2 15.04 2.40 -38.04
N ARG A 3 15.27 1.12 -38.35
CA ARG A 3 14.40 -0.01 -37.96
C ARG A 3 14.41 -0.14 -36.44
N LEU A 4 13.23 -0.12 -35.83
CA LEU A 4 13.03 -0.60 -34.47
C LEU A 4 13.12 -2.14 -34.49
N VAL A 5 14.11 -2.70 -33.81
CA VAL A 5 14.16 -4.14 -33.49
C VAL A 5 13.12 -4.38 -32.42
N GLN A 6 12.11 -5.18 -32.71
CA GLN A 6 11.21 -5.68 -31.68
C GLN A 6 11.98 -6.71 -30.85
N PRO A 7 12.03 -6.58 -29.51
CA PRO A 7 12.52 -7.66 -28.67
C PRO A 7 11.48 -8.78 -28.72
N ASP A 8 11.90 -9.99 -29.07
CA ASP A 8 11.08 -11.18 -28.93
C ASP A 8 10.81 -11.41 -27.43
N CYS A 9 9.61 -11.05 -26.95
CA CYS A 9 9.17 -11.22 -25.56
C CYS A 9 8.84 -12.68 -25.22
N SER A 10 9.75 -13.60 -25.51
CA SER A 10 9.63 -15.03 -25.23
C SER A 10 10.92 -15.49 -24.56
N GLU A 11 11.13 -15.08 -23.31
CA GLU A 11 12.10 -15.77 -22.46
C GLU A 11 11.51 -17.15 -22.14
N ASN A 12 12.06 -18.18 -22.77
CA ASN A 12 11.64 -19.56 -22.55
C ASN A 12 12.06 -19.95 -21.14
N VAL A 13 11.14 -19.89 -20.18
CA VAL A 13 11.35 -20.41 -18.83
C VAL A 13 11.48 -21.92 -18.96
N ASP A 14 12.70 -22.43 -18.81
CA ASP A 14 12.94 -23.86 -18.86
C ASP A 14 12.33 -24.56 -17.63
N GLY A 15 11.97 -25.83 -17.77
CA GLY A 15 11.33 -26.60 -16.70
C GLY A 15 12.21 -26.74 -15.46
N GLU A 16 13.54 -26.70 -15.63
CA GLU A 16 14.50 -26.76 -14.52
C GLU A 16 14.48 -25.45 -13.71
N ALA A 17 14.32 -24.30 -14.36
CA ALA A 17 14.14 -23.01 -13.70
C ALA A 17 12.84 -22.99 -12.87
N VAL A 18 11.75 -23.58 -13.37
CA VAL A 18 10.50 -23.73 -12.61
C VAL A 18 10.71 -24.65 -11.41
N GLU A 19 11.40 -25.78 -11.58
CA GLU A 19 11.71 -26.70 -10.47
C GLU A 19 12.61 -26.03 -9.41
N GLN A 20 13.58 -25.21 -9.83
CA GLN A 20 14.44 -24.46 -8.91
C GLN A 20 13.67 -23.40 -8.13
N TRP A 21 12.72 -22.69 -8.76
CA TRP A 21 11.84 -21.75 -8.07
C TRP A 21 10.96 -22.45 -7.03
N ILE A 22 10.36 -23.58 -7.38
CA ILE A 22 9.52 -24.37 -6.46
C ILE A 22 10.36 -24.97 -5.32
N LYS A 23 11.59 -25.41 -5.62
CA LYS A 23 12.50 -25.96 -4.61
C LYS A 23 13.02 -24.89 -3.65
N GLY A 24 13.21 -23.66 -4.13
CA GLY A 24 13.56 -22.50 -3.30
C GLY A 24 12.56 -22.27 -2.18
N ASP A 25 11.26 -22.26 -2.52
CA ASP A 25 10.16 -22.13 -1.54
C ASP A 25 10.14 -23.26 -0.50
N SER A 26 10.56 -24.47 -0.88
CA SER A 26 10.57 -25.63 0.03
C SER A 26 11.72 -25.61 1.05
N THR A 27 12.75 -24.78 0.85
CA THR A 27 13.92 -24.67 1.74
C THR A 27 13.88 -23.47 2.68
N LEU A 28 12.90 -22.57 2.52
CA LEU A 28 12.72 -21.42 3.40
C LEU A 28 12.01 -21.85 4.68
N GLU A 29 12.64 -21.60 5.83
CA GLU A 29 12.13 -21.93 7.18
C GLU A 29 10.80 -21.23 7.50
N CYS A 30 10.43 -20.19 6.73
CA CYS A 30 9.18 -19.43 6.88
C CYS A 30 7.96 -20.03 6.14
N CYS A 31 8.14 -21.10 5.34
CA CYS A 31 7.06 -21.64 4.50
C CYS A 31 6.46 -22.92 5.11
N GLU A 32 5.28 -22.79 5.75
CA GLU A 32 4.50 -23.94 6.22
C GLU A 32 3.79 -24.62 5.02
N VAL A 33 4.08 -25.89 4.76
CA VAL A 33 3.34 -26.70 3.78
C VAL A 33 2.01 -27.12 4.39
N LEU A 34 0.91 -26.62 3.84
CA LEU A 34 -0.45 -26.92 4.30
C LEU A 34 -1.10 -28.00 3.45
N SER A 35 -1.85 -28.90 4.09
CA SER A 35 -2.72 -29.83 3.37
C SER A 35 -4.05 -29.15 3.01
N ASP A 36 -4.77 -29.70 2.04
CA ASP A 36 -6.09 -29.19 1.63
C ASP A 36 -7.06 -29.11 2.82
N ASP A 37 -6.98 -30.07 3.76
CA ASP A 37 -7.78 -30.10 4.98
C ASP A 37 -7.41 -28.98 5.97
N ASP A 38 -6.18 -28.45 5.90
CA ASP A 38 -5.70 -27.31 6.71
C ASP A 38 -6.06 -25.95 6.08
N ILE A 39 -6.21 -25.90 4.75
CA ILE A 39 -6.51 -24.67 3.99
C ILE A 39 -7.99 -24.30 4.11
N VAL A 40 -8.89 -25.27 3.95
CA VAL A 40 -10.34 -25.06 4.00
C VAL A 40 -10.79 -24.33 5.27
N PRO A 41 -10.39 -24.73 6.50
CA PRO A 41 -10.78 -24.00 7.71
C PRO A 41 -10.14 -22.60 7.80
N ARG A 42 -8.90 -22.40 7.33
CA ARG A 42 -8.24 -21.07 7.33
C ARG A 42 -8.93 -20.06 6.40
N VAL A 43 -9.45 -20.52 5.27
CA VAL A 43 -10.20 -19.67 4.31
C VAL A 43 -11.62 -19.40 4.80
N THR A 44 -12.22 -20.37 5.49
CA THR A 44 -13.63 -20.29 5.93
C THR A 44 -13.78 -19.59 7.28
N CYS A 45 -12.73 -19.55 8.11
CA CYS A 45 -12.70 -18.82 9.38
C CYS A 45 -12.23 -17.39 9.13
N GLY A 46 -13.17 -16.48 8.87
CA GLY A 46 -12.88 -15.06 8.82
C GLY A 46 -12.32 -14.57 10.17
N SER A 47 -11.03 -14.23 10.18
CA SER A 47 -10.42 -13.25 11.08
C SER A 47 -10.12 -13.63 12.55
N GLU A 48 -9.97 -14.90 12.94
CA GLU A 48 -9.60 -15.24 14.34
C GLU A 48 -8.44 -16.24 14.51
N GLU A 49 -7.44 -16.20 13.63
CA GLU A 49 -6.14 -16.82 13.94
C GLU A 49 -5.03 -15.80 13.67
N THR A 50 -4.64 -15.08 14.73
CA THR A 50 -3.35 -14.40 14.82
C THR A 50 -2.25 -15.46 14.80
N ARG A 51 -2.05 -16.13 13.66
CA ARG A 51 -0.80 -16.87 13.43
C ARG A 51 0.27 -15.82 13.26
N ASN A 52 1.20 -15.84 14.22
CA ASN A 52 2.44 -15.10 14.22
C ASN A 52 3.02 -15.08 12.80
N PHE A 53 2.86 -13.97 12.09
CA PHE A 53 3.93 -13.55 11.20
C PHE A 53 5.13 -13.46 12.11
N GLU A 54 6.17 -14.23 11.81
CA GLU A 54 7.49 -14.05 12.39
C GLU A 54 7.74 -12.55 12.46
N GLU A 55 7.82 -12.04 13.70
CA GLU A 55 8.11 -10.65 13.96
C GLU A 55 9.40 -10.36 13.20
N CYS A 56 9.27 -9.53 12.15
CA CYS A 56 10.41 -9.00 11.41
C CYS A 56 11.44 -8.61 12.46
N PRO A 57 12.65 -9.20 12.46
CA PRO A 57 13.61 -8.96 13.54
C PRO A 57 13.72 -7.46 13.68
N GLU A 58 13.50 -6.99 14.91
CA GLU A 58 13.53 -5.58 15.30
C GLU A 58 14.83 -5.03 14.72
N SER A 59 14.73 -4.34 13.58
CA SER A 59 15.84 -3.62 13.02
C SER A 59 16.24 -2.67 14.13
N ASP A 60 17.48 -2.77 14.60
CA ASP A 60 18.11 -1.92 15.62
C ASP A 60 18.20 -0.45 15.15
N GLU A 61 17.08 0.12 14.70
CA GLU A 61 16.92 1.51 14.38
C GLU A 61 16.33 2.15 15.63
N GLU A 62 17.25 2.45 16.55
CA GLU A 62 17.11 3.38 17.65
C GLU A 62 16.65 4.76 17.13
N ASN A 63 15.40 4.83 16.69
CA ASN A 63 14.59 6.02 16.61
C ASN A 63 13.18 5.52 16.83
N LEU A 64 12.82 5.42 18.11
CA LEU A 64 11.50 5.06 18.56
C LEU A 64 10.49 6.03 17.93
N VAL A 65 10.03 5.71 16.72
CA VAL A 65 8.80 6.25 16.16
C VAL A 65 7.73 5.72 17.08
N THR A 66 7.45 6.47 18.14
CA THR A 66 6.25 6.26 18.92
C THR A 66 5.12 6.27 17.90
N HIS A 67 4.44 5.14 17.73
CA HIS A 67 3.27 5.02 16.86
C HIS A 67 2.13 5.89 17.44
N GLN A 68 2.27 7.20 17.31
CA GLN A 68 1.29 8.14 17.77
C GLN A 68 0.10 8.00 16.83
N LYS A 69 -1.03 7.54 17.39
CA LYS A 69 -2.27 7.38 16.63
C LYS A 69 -2.78 8.76 16.23
N LEU A 70 -2.45 9.14 15.01
CA LEU A 70 -2.77 10.45 14.47
C LEU A 70 -4.19 10.43 13.92
N SER A 71 -5.02 11.41 14.29
CA SER A 71 -6.41 11.44 13.84
C SER A 71 -6.47 11.78 12.33
N HIS A 72 -7.55 11.39 11.65
CA HIS A 72 -7.67 11.71 10.23
C HIS A 72 -7.66 13.23 9.95
N GLY A 73 -8.22 14.02 10.89
CA GLY A 73 -8.19 15.48 10.80
C GLY A 73 -6.77 16.03 10.93
N ASP A 74 -6.01 15.55 11.92
CA ASP A 74 -4.62 15.96 12.11
C ASP A 74 -3.76 15.59 10.89
N ALA A 75 -3.99 14.41 10.30
CA ALA A 75 -3.24 13.94 9.14
C ALA A 75 -3.45 14.88 7.93
N LEU A 76 -4.69 15.35 7.75
CA LEU A 76 -5.02 16.31 6.71
C LEU A 76 -4.35 17.66 6.94
N VAL A 77 -4.29 18.14 8.18
CA VAL A 77 -3.59 19.39 8.53
C VAL A 77 -2.11 19.29 8.23
N HIS A 78 -1.45 18.20 8.62
CA HIS A 78 -0.04 17.98 8.31
C HIS A 78 0.22 17.87 6.80
N THR A 79 -0.65 17.17 6.07
CA THR A 79 -0.54 17.04 4.61
C THR A 79 -0.69 18.41 3.93
N GLU A 80 -1.64 19.24 4.36
CA GLU A 80 -1.82 20.58 3.80
C GLU A 80 -0.61 21.49 4.08
N ALA A 81 -0.01 21.38 5.28
CA ALA A 81 1.23 22.08 5.61
C ALA A 81 2.39 21.67 4.69
N LEU A 82 2.57 20.38 4.42
CA LEU A 82 3.56 19.86 3.48
C LEU A 82 3.33 20.37 2.05
N LEU A 83 2.09 20.35 1.57
CA LEU A 83 1.75 20.87 0.24
C LEU A 83 2.00 22.39 0.12
N ASN A 84 1.86 23.14 1.22
CA ASN A 84 2.19 24.57 1.25
C ASN A 84 3.71 24.82 1.26
N TYR A 85 4.49 23.94 1.88
CA TYR A 85 5.94 24.01 1.86
C TYR A 85 6.49 23.72 0.45
N LEU A 86 5.98 22.67 -0.21
CA LEU A 86 6.45 22.22 -1.53
C LEU A 86 5.87 23.04 -2.70
N GLY A 87 4.72 23.70 -2.51
CA GLY A 87 4.00 24.40 -3.58
C GLY A 87 4.72 25.61 -4.21
N PRO A 88 5.33 26.52 -3.43
CA PRO A 88 5.98 27.73 -3.95
C PRO A 88 7.44 27.54 -4.33
N GLU A 89 8.03 26.34 -4.22
CA GLU A 89 9.43 26.11 -4.52
C GLU A 89 9.72 26.48 -5.99
N ASP A 90 10.47 27.56 -6.21
CA ASP A 90 10.75 28.09 -7.55
C ASP A 90 11.66 27.13 -8.34
N GLU A 91 12.43 26.29 -7.65
CA GLU A 91 13.19 25.19 -8.24
C GLU A 91 12.33 24.03 -8.77
N SER A 92 11.05 23.91 -8.36
CA SER A 92 10.23 22.77 -8.77
C SER A 92 9.84 22.83 -10.26
N THR A 93 9.99 21.69 -10.93
CA THR A 93 9.65 21.50 -12.33
C THR A 93 8.15 21.70 -12.59
N PRO A 94 7.73 22.04 -13.82
CA PRO A 94 6.31 22.13 -14.16
C PRO A 94 5.51 20.86 -13.85
N ALA A 95 6.13 19.69 -14.00
CA ALA A 95 5.52 18.40 -13.72
C ALA A 95 5.22 18.22 -12.22
N GLU A 96 6.18 18.55 -11.35
CA GLU A 96 6.00 18.50 -9.89
C GLU A 96 4.87 19.45 -9.45
N LYS A 97 4.83 20.68 -9.97
CA LYS A 97 3.75 21.63 -9.70
C LYS A 97 2.38 21.09 -10.13
N MET A 98 2.31 20.36 -11.24
CA MET A 98 1.08 19.69 -11.67
C MET A 98 0.68 18.54 -10.74
N ILE A 99 1.64 17.71 -10.32
CA ILE A 99 1.39 16.60 -9.39
C ILE A 99 0.86 17.14 -8.05
N LEU A 100 1.51 18.15 -7.47
CA LEU A 100 1.07 18.77 -6.21
C LEU A 100 -0.34 19.36 -6.31
N ARG A 101 -0.65 20.05 -7.43
CA ARG A 101 -2.01 20.56 -7.69
C ARG A 101 -3.04 19.43 -7.80
N ASN A 102 -2.70 18.34 -8.48
CA ASN A 102 -3.57 17.17 -8.63
C ASN A 102 -3.84 16.50 -7.27
N LEU A 103 -2.79 16.23 -6.49
CA LEU A 103 -2.90 15.68 -5.14
C LEU A 103 -3.82 16.53 -4.26
N ARG A 104 -3.65 17.85 -4.28
CA ARG A 104 -4.50 18.79 -3.53
C ARG A 104 -5.95 18.76 -3.99
N SER A 105 -6.21 18.50 -5.27
CA SER A 105 -7.56 18.33 -5.82
C SER A 105 -8.20 17.03 -5.35
N ILE A 106 -7.46 15.91 -5.41
CA ILE A 106 -7.93 14.59 -4.97
C ILE A 106 -8.27 14.60 -3.48
N ILE A 107 -7.40 15.18 -2.64
CA ILE A 107 -7.62 15.27 -1.19
C ILE A 107 -8.90 16.06 -0.90
N ARG A 108 -9.04 17.26 -1.47
CA ARG A 108 -10.24 18.10 -1.28
C ARG A 108 -11.51 17.40 -1.73
N ARG A 109 -11.47 16.71 -2.87
CA ARG A 109 -12.61 15.93 -3.36
C ARG A 109 -13.02 14.85 -2.36
N ARG A 110 -12.07 14.06 -1.86
CA ARG A 110 -12.34 12.98 -0.89
C ARG A 110 -12.90 13.52 0.44
N VAL A 111 -12.34 14.60 0.95
CA VAL A 111 -12.83 15.27 2.18
C VAL A 111 -14.28 15.70 2.00
N ASN A 112 -14.60 16.34 0.88
CA ASN A 112 -15.95 16.80 0.58
C ASN A 112 -16.95 15.64 0.42
N GLU A 113 -16.55 14.56 -0.26
CA GLU A 113 -17.37 13.35 -0.40
C GLU A 113 -17.69 12.71 0.96
N LYS A 114 -16.68 12.59 1.84
CA LYS A 114 -16.86 12.09 3.21
C LYS A 114 -17.78 12.99 4.03
N GLN A 115 -17.59 14.30 3.98
CA GLN A 115 -18.43 15.25 4.69
C GLN A 115 -19.89 15.17 4.24
N LYS A 116 -20.14 15.00 2.93
CA LYS A 116 -21.49 14.80 2.38
C LYS A 116 -22.14 13.51 2.89
N GLN A 117 -21.39 12.40 2.94
CA GLN A 117 -21.85 11.13 3.50
C GLN A 117 -22.24 11.29 4.98
N THR A 118 -21.38 11.91 5.78
CA THR A 118 -21.65 12.16 7.20
C THR A 118 -22.88 13.05 7.41
N SER A 119 -23.02 14.11 6.61
CA SER A 119 -24.15 15.04 6.68
C SER A 119 -25.47 14.33 6.36
N ASN A 120 -25.48 13.50 5.30
CA ASN A 120 -26.66 12.72 4.92
C ASN A 120 -27.04 11.69 6.01
N LEU A 121 -26.06 10.96 6.55
CA LEU A 121 -26.29 10.02 7.65
C LEU A 121 -26.88 10.71 8.88
N SER A 122 -26.33 11.89 9.25
CA SER A 122 -26.76 12.65 10.42
C SER A 122 -28.20 13.19 10.33
N PHE A 123 -28.73 13.34 9.11
CA PHE A 123 -30.12 13.73 8.88
C PHE A 123 -31.07 12.59 9.24
N PHE A 124 -30.69 11.34 8.99
CA PHE A 124 -31.51 10.16 9.29
C PHE A 124 -31.39 9.66 10.73
N THR A 125 -30.33 10.03 11.46
CA THR A 125 -30.11 9.61 12.85
C THR A 125 -30.63 10.61 13.89
N LYS A 126 -31.08 11.79 13.47
CA LYS A 126 -31.80 12.73 14.34
C LYS A 126 -33.28 12.36 14.40
N GLN A 127 -33.63 11.47 15.32
CA GLN A 127 -35.00 11.25 15.80
C GLN A 127 -35.21 11.96 17.13
#